data_AF-A0A497PXD4-F1
#
_entry.id   AF-A0A497PXD4-F1
#
_cell.length_a   1.000
_cell.length_b   1.000
_cell.length_c   1.000
_cell.angle_alpha   90.00
_cell.angle_beta   90.00
_cell.angle_gamma   90.00
#
_symmetry.space_group_name_H-M   'P 1'
#
loop_
_entity.id
_entity.type
_entity.pdbx_description
1 polymer ?
#
loop_
_entity_poly.entity_id
_entity_poly.type
_entity_poly.pdbx_seq_one_letter_code
_entity_poly.pdbx_strand_id
1 'polypeptide(L)'
;MRRKHLTRDNHAVSEIIGGILLLLIALLVFASIYMYLYPPPPDDNINVKIQGSVTEEGDAVLEHVGGDTLTNFLVIVSYPNGT
;
A
#
# COMPACT_ATOMS: atom_id res chain seq x y z
N MET A 1 22.15 -51.44 -37.49
CA MET A 1 20.90 -50.79 -37.03
C MET A 1 21.23 -49.42 -36.43
N ARG A 2 20.76 -48.33 -37.04
CA ARG A 2 21.08 -46.94 -36.68
C ARG A 2 20.14 -46.46 -35.56
N ARG A 3 20.61 -46.39 -34.31
CA ARG A 3 19.88 -45.73 -33.21
C ARG A 3 19.90 -44.22 -33.47
N LYS A 4 18.82 -43.70 -34.04
CA LYS A 4 18.64 -42.27 -34.28
C LYS A 4 18.25 -41.57 -32.97
N HIS A 5 19.12 -40.67 -32.53
CA HIS A 5 18.82 -39.34 -31.98
C HIS A 5 17.45 -39.19 -31.27
N LEU A 6 17.40 -39.44 -29.96
CA LEU A 6 16.24 -39.17 -29.10
C LEU A 6 16.58 -38.23 -27.91
N THR A 7 17.80 -37.72 -27.84
CA THR A 7 18.31 -36.93 -26.71
C THR A 7 18.42 -35.42 -26.98
N ARG A 8 18.09 -34.96 -28.20
CA ARG A 8 18.26 -33.54 -28.57
C ARG A 8 17.06 -32.66 -28.23
N ASP A 9 15.85 -33.23 -28.22
CA ASP A 9 14.62 -32.45 -28.01
C ASP A 9 14.35 -32.14 -26.54
N ASN A 10 14.70 -33.05 -25.61
CA ASN A 10 14.47 -32.83 -24.18
C ASN A 10 15.29 -31.66 -23.60
N HIS A 11 16.48 -31.42 -24.14
CA HIS A 11 17.33 -30.30 -23.70
C HIS A 11 16.68 -28.96 -24.03
N ALA A 12 16.15 -28.81 -25.25
CA ALA A 12 15.46 -27.59 -25.68
C ALA A 12 14.19 -27.33 -24.84
N VAL A 13 13.44 -28.39 -24.49
CA VAL A 13 12.25 -28.26 -23.63
C VAL A 13 12.63 -27.82 -22.22
N SER A 14 13.70 -28.37 -21.64
CA SER A 14 14.17 -27.99 -20.30
C SER A 14 14.67 -26.54 -20.23
N GLU A 15 15.29 -26.05 -21.31
CA GLU A 15 15.76 -24.68 -21.41
C GLU A 15 14.59 -23.69 -21.47
N ILE A 16 13.56 -24.00 -22.27
CA ILE A 16 12.34 -23.17 -22.36
C ILE A 16 11.64 -23.09 -21.01
N ILE A 17 11.45 -24.23 -20.33
CA ILE A 17 10.78 -24.27 -19.02
C ILE A 17 11.61 -23.50 -17.97
N GLY A 18 12.93 -23.71 -17.96
CA GLY A 18 13.83 -22.99 -17.06
C GLY A 18 13.82 -21.48 -17.30
N GLY A 19 13.81 -21.06 -18.57
CA GLY A 19 13.73 -19.65 -18.96
C GLY A 19 12.42 -18.99 -18.50
N ILE A 20 11.28 -19.65 -18.72
CA ILE A 20 9.98 -19.16 -18.24
C ILE A 20 9.95 -19.05 -16.72
N LEU A 21 10.49 -20.06 -16.02
CA LEU A 21 10.55 -20.06 -14.56
C LEU A 21 11.41 -18.90 -14.04
N LEU A 22 12.59 -18.69 -14.62
CA LEU A 22 13.47 -17.58 -14.25
C LEU A 22 12.83 -16.22 -14.52
N LEU A 23 12.11 -16.08 -15.64
CA LEU A 23 11.39 -14.86 -15.97
C LEU A 23 10.29 -14.55 -14.95
N LEU A 24 9.51 -15.56 -14.55
CA LEU A 24 8.48 -15.39 -13.52
C LEU A 24 9.07 -14.97 -12.18
N ILE A 25 10.17 -15.60 -11.77
CA ILE A 25 10.88 -15.21 -10.55
C ILE A 25 11.36 -13.76 -10.64
N ALA A 26 11.96 -13.37 -11.77
CA ALA A 26 12.43 -12.00 -11.99
C ALA A 26 11.28 -10.98 -11.90
N LEU A 27 10.12 -11.27 -12.51
CA LEU A 27 8.94 -10.41 -12.43
C LEU A 27 8.41 -10.27 -11.00
N LEU A 28 8.34 -11.36 -10.24
CA LEU A 28 7.88 -11.34 -8.86
C LEU A 28 8.83 -10.54 -7.97
N VAL A 29 10.13 -10.79 -8.06
CA VAL A 29 11.15 -10.06 -7.29
C VAL A 29 11.13 -8.58 -7.64
N PHE A 30 11.07 -8.24 -8.92
CA PHE A 30 10.98 -6.85 -9.36
C PHE A 30 9.72 -6.17 -8.84
N ALA A 31 8.55 -6.80 -8.95
CA ALA A 31 7.29 -6.26 -8.44
C ALA A 31 7.33 -6.04 -6.92
N SER A 32 7.90 -6.99 -6.17
CA SER A 32 8.07 -6.86 -4.72
C SER A 32 8.99 -5.70 -4.35
N ILE A 33 10.15 -5.56 -5.03
CA ILE A 33 11.07 -4.44 -4.80
C ILE A 33 10.40 -3.11 -5.16
N TYR A 34 9.68 -3.06 -6.28
CA TYR A 34 8.98 -1.86 -6.73
C TYR A 34 7.94 -1.40 -5.71
N MET A 35 7.08 -2.29 -5.22
CA MET A 35 6.08 -1.94 -4.19
C MET A 35 6.72 -1.51 -2.87
N TYR A 36 7.89 -2.06 -2.52
CA TYR A 36 8.60 -1.67 -1.31
C TYR A 36 9.23 -0.27 -1.42
N LEU A 37 9.85 0.05 -2.56
CA LEU A 37 10.51 1.34 -2.78
C LEU A 37 9.53 2.46 -3.15
N TYR A 38 8.44 2.12 -3.81
CA TYR A 38 7.42 3.04 -4.28
C TYR A 38 6.05 2.59 -3.77
N PRO A 39 5.79 2.71 -2.45
CA PRO A 39 4.48 2.40 -1.91
C PRO A 39 3.43 3.31 -2.56
N PRO A 40 2.19 2.82 -2.73
CA PRO A 40 1.09 3.66 -3.20
C PRO A 40 0.92 4.87 -2.28
N PRO A 41 0.41 6.00 -2.81
CA PRO A 41 0.07 7.14 -1.97
C PRO A 41 -0.91 6.71 -0.87
N PRO A 42 -0.87 7.35 0.30
CA PRO A 42 -1.88 7.12 1.33
C PRO A 42 -3.27 7.36 0.76
N ASP A 43 -4.27 6.66 1.28
CA ASP A 43 -5.65 6.91 0.90
C ASP A 43 -6.06 8.32 1.34
N ASP A 44 -6.47 9.15 0.39
CA ASP A 44 -6.90 10.53 0.64
C ASP A 44 -8.36 10.60 1.10
N ASN A 45 -9.09 9.47 1.08
CA ASN A 45 -10.48 9.40 1.49
C ASN A 45 -10.59 9.24 3.02
N ILE A 46 -10.11 10.24 3.74
CA ILE A 46 -10.21 10.29 5.20
C ILE A 46 -11.66 10.62 5.59
N ASN A 47 -12.34 9.66 6.21
CA ASN A 47 -13.67 9.85 6.76
C ASN A 47 -13.59 9.82 8.27
N VAL A 48 -13.54 11.00 8.89
CA VAL A 48 -13.53 11.16 10.35
C VAL A 48 -14.77 11.90 10.81
N LYS A 49 -15.35 11.46 11.92
CA LYS A 49 -16.49 12.10 12.56
C LYS A 49 -16.04 12.73 13.87
N ILE A 50 -16.02 14.06 13.90
CA ILE A 50 -15.76 14.85 15.10
C ILE A 50 -17.08 15.42 15.61
N GLN A 51 -17.34 15.27 16.90
CA GLN A 51 -18.43 15.94 17.60
C GLN A 51 -17.84 17.04 18.49
N GLY A 52 -18.34 18.26 18.32
CA GLY A 52 -17.97 19.39 19.17
C GLY A 52 -19.05 19.68 20.21
N SER A 53 -18.63 19.99 21.44
CA SER A 53 -19.50 20.50 22.49
C SER A 53 -18.79 21.59 23.30
N VAL A 54 -19.59 22.39 24.03
CA VAL A 54 -19.09 23.35 25.01
C VAL A 54 -19.60 22.92 26.36
N THR A 55 -18.70 22.79 27.34
CA THR A 55 -19.08 22.40 28.71
C THR A 55 -19.70 23.59 29.46
N GLU A 56 -20.30 23.32 30.63
CA GLU A 56 -20.88 24.37 31.47
C GLU A 56 -19.81 25.36 32.00
N GLU A 57 -18.55 24.90 32.09
CA GLU A 57 -17.38 25.70 32.45
C GLU A 57 -16.85 26.56 31.29
N GLY A 58 -17.41 26.40 30.09
CA GLY A 58 -17.01 27.12 28.88
C GLY A 58 -15.86 26.46 28.11
N ASP A 59 -15.49 25.22 28.44
CA ASP A 59 -14.44 24.50 27.71
C ASP A 59 -14.98 23.95 26.39
N ALA A 60 -14.20 24.13 25.31
CA ALA A 60 -14.51 23.51 24.02
C ALA A 60 -13.95 22.08 23.97
N VAL A 61 -14.83 21.11 23.76
CA VAL A 61 -14.48 19.69 23.67
C VAL A 61 -14.71 19.21 22.24
N LEU A 62 -13.69 18.58 21.66
CA LEU A 62 -13.77 17.91 20.37
C LEU A 62 -13.57 16.41 20.58
N GLU A 63 -14.59 15.63 20.30
CA GLU A 63 -14.58 14.18 20.48
C GLU A 63 -14.57 13.48 19.11
N HIS A 64 -13.65 12.53 18.95
CA HIS A 64 -13.64 11.64 17.80
C HIS A 64 -14.64 10.50 18.02
N VAL A 65 -15.76 10.52 17.29
CA VAL A 65 -16.90 9.62 17.53
C VAL A 65 -17.08 8.54 16.45
N GLY A 66 -16.17 8.46 15.48
CA GLY A 66 -16.14 7.37 14.50
C GLY A 66 -15.41 7.71 13.21
N GLY A 67 -15.26 6.70 12.36
CA GLY A 67 -14.48 6.82 11.13
C GLY A 67 -13.02 6.37 11.32
N ASP A 68 -12.13 6.91 10.50
CA ASP A 68 -10.71 6.58 10.50
C ASP A 68 -9.99 7.04 11.78
N THR A 69 -8.94 6.31 12.17
CA THR A 69 -8.18 6.69 13.37
C THR A 69 -7.33 7.93 13.10
N LEU A 70 -7.51 8.97 13.92
CA LEU A 70 -6.65 10.16 13.91
C LEU A 70 -5.28 9.83 14.50
N THR A 71 -4.26 9.74 13.65
CA THR A 71 -2.87 9.47 14.08
C THR A 71 -2.08 10.75 14.33
N ASN A 72 -2.38 11.82 13.60
CA ASN A 72 -1.78 13.15 13.76
C ASN A 72 -2.85 14.21 13.57
N PHE A 73 -2.92 15.20 14.47
CA PHE A 73 -3.89 16.29 14.38
C PHE A 73 -3.27 17.61 14.83
N LEU A 74 -3.74 18.71 14.22
CA LEU A 74 -3.41 20.07 14.60
C LEU A 74 -4.72 20.79 14.91
N VAL A 75 -4.85 21.33 16.12
CA VAL A 75 -5.98 22.16 16.52
C VAL A 75 -5.58 23.62 16.35
N ILE A 76 -6.27 24.35 15.47
CA ILE A 76 -6.08 25.79 15.28
C ILE A 76 -7.30 26.48 15.86
N VAL A 77 -7.09 27.24 16.94
CA VAL A 77 -8.10 28.13 17.51
C VAL A 77 -7.86 29.53 16.97
N SER A 78 -8.83 30.08 16.24
CA SER A 78 -8.81 31.47 15.79
C SER A 78 -9.99 32.22 16.37
N TYR A 79 -9.71 33.39 16.96
CA TYR A 79 -10.76 34.32 17.36
C TYR A 79 -11.17 35.12 16.12
N PRO A 80 -12.45 35.10 15.72
CA PRO A 80 -12.91 35.84 14.54
C PRO A 80 -12.77 37.36 14.72
N ASN A 81 -12.65 37.85 15.95
CA ASN A 81 -12.54 39.27 16.29
C ASN A 81 -11.34 39.52 17.21
N GLY A 82 -10.13 39.58 16.65
CA GLY A 82 -8.89 39.84 17.40
C GLY A 82 -9.03 41.00 18.39
N THR A 83 -8.61 40.76 19.63
CA THR A 83 -8.30 41.80 20.62
C THR A 83 -6.80 41.90 20.77
#